data_AF-A0A6P0S4X1-F1
#
_entry.id   AF-A0A6P0S4X1-F1
#
_cell.length_a   1.000
_cell.length_b   1.000
_cell.length_c   1.000
_cell.angle_alpha   90.00
_cell.angle_beta   90.00
_cell.angle_gamma   90.00
#
_symmetry.space_group_name_H-M   'P 1'
#
loop_
_entity.id
_entity.type
_entity.pdbx_description
1 polymer ?
#
loop_
_entity_poly.entity_id
_entity_poly.type
_entity_poly.pdbx_seq_one_letter_code
_entity_poly.pdbx_strand_id
1 'polypeptide(L)' 'MKPTVSLFAFALISLSAPFLESKATPPEVVEVAIDDWQPFGGPELLHKGISGHIISEALKRAGYEPKIILIPWARIQK' A
#
# COMPACT_ATOMS: atom_id res chain seq x y z
N MET A 1 31.22 -17.11 52.32
CA MET A 1 31.76 -15.94 51.60
C MET A 1 32.23 -16.44 50.23
N LYS A 2 31.72 -16.11 49.04
CA LYS A 2 30.68 -15.25 48.46
C LYS A 2 30.11 -16.03 47.23
N PRO A 3 28.86 -15.84 46.77
CA PRO A 3 28.35 -16.54 45.58
C PRO A 3 28.88 -15.89 44.29
N THR A 4 29.64 -16.66 43.51
CA THR A 4 30.31 -16.26 42.25
C THR A 4 29.43 -16.53 41.02
N VAL A 5 28.14 -16.21 41.09
CA VAL A 5 27.22 -16.36 39.94
C VAL A 5 26.33 -15.14 39.86
N SER A 6 26.85 -14.04 39.33
CA SER A 6 26.05 -12.93 38.79
C SER A 6 26.99 -11.90 38.21
N LEU A 7 27.24 -11.97 36.90
CA LEU A 7 27.60 -10.76 36.14
C LEU A 7 27.46 -10.93 34.63
N PHE A 8 27.45 -12.17 34.11
CA PHE A 8 27.42 -12.40 32.65
C PHE A 8 26.02 -12.41 32.01
N ALA A 9 24.94 -12.56 32.78
CA ALA A 9 23.58 -12.65 32.22
C ALA A 9 22.97 -11.31 31.79
N PHE A 10 23.55 -10.17 32.20
CA PHE A 10 22.98 -8.85 31.91
C PHE A 10 23.42 -8.25 30.58
N ALA A 11 24.52 -8.70 29.99
CA ALA A 11 25.08 -8.12 28.77
C ALA A 11 24.36 -8.57 27.47
N LEU A 12 23.56 -9.63 27.52
CA LEU A 12 22.80 -10.15 26.36
C LEU A 12 21.43 -9.48 26.17
N ILE A 13 20.94 -8.73 27.17
CA ILE A 13 19.64 -8.03 27.11
C ILE A 13 19.82 -6.60 26.56
N SER A 14 21.02 -6.02 26.61
CA SER A 14 21.27 -4.65 26.14
C SER A 14 21.34 -4.48 24.61
N LEU A 15 21.25 -5.58 23.83
CA LEU A 15 21.13 -5.53 22.38
C LEU A 15 19.69 -5.72 21.88
N SER A 16 18.68 -5.57 22.74
CA SER A 16 17.33 -5.26 22.27
C SER A 16 17.25 -3.75 22.03
N ALA A 17 17.85 -3.28 20.93
CA ALA A 17 17.53 -1.95 20.43
C ALA A 17 15.99 -1.85 20.35
N PRO A 18 15.36 -0.78 20.84
CA PRO A 18 13.95 -0.58 20.56
C PRO A 18 13.83 -0.60 19.03
N PHE A 19 13.15 -1.62 18.51
CA PHE A 19 12.75 -1.65 17.12
C PHE A 19 11.97 -0.35 16.96
N LEU A 20 12.58 0.65 16.31
CA LEU A 20 11.88 1.88 15.98
C LEU A 20 10.76 1.41 15.07
N GLU A 21 9.57 1.23 15.65
CA GLU A 21 8.35 0.96 14.91
C GLU A 21 8.15 2.18 14.02
N SER A 22 8.67 2.07 12.79
CA SER A 22 8.36 3.01 11.74
C SER A 22 6.85 2.90 11.56
N LYS A 23 6.11 3.87 12.08
CA LYS A 23 4.68 4.00 11.79
C LYS A 23 4.56 4.08 10.28
N ALA A 24 4.16 2.97 9.66
CA ALA A 24 3.77 2.98 8.26
C ALA A 24 2.55 3.90 8.18
N THR A 25 2.72 5.06 7.55
CA THR A 25 1.58 5.87 7.15
C THR A 25 0.73 5.02 6.22
N PRO A 26 -0.57 4.84 6.48
CA PRO A 26 -1.42 4.10 5.57
C PRO A 26 -1.37 4.76 4.18
N PRO A 27 -1.39 3.98 3.09
CA PRO A 27 -1.40 4.53 1.74
C PRO A 27 -2.53 5.54 1.57
N GLU A 28 -2.25 6.65 0.89
CA GLU A 28 -3.31 7.57 0.50
C GLU A 28 -4.19 6.92 -0.58
N VAL A 29 -5.51 6.99 -0.40
CA VAL A 29 -6.47 6.43 -1.35
C VAL A 29 -6.63 7.40 -2.52
N VAL A 30 -6.36 6.92 -3.72
CA VAL A 30 -6.51 7.71 -4.96
C VAL A 30 -7.65 7.13 -5.79
N GLU A 31 -8.71 7.90 -5.96
CA GLU A 31 -9.82 7.54 -6.85
C GLU A 31 -9.46 7.80 -8.31
N VAL A 32 -9.60 6.78 -9.16
CA VAL A 32 -9.32 6.86 -10.58
C VAL A 32 -10.60 6.61 -11.35
N ALA A 33 -11.07 7.65 -12.03
CA ALA A 33 -12.19 7.55 -12.94
C ALA A 33 -11.76 6.87 -14.24
N ILE A 34 -12.51 5.84 -14.65
CA ILE A 34 -12.40 5.20 -15.96
C ILE A 34 -13.76 5.21 -16.65
N ASP A 35 -13.75 5.23 -17.98
CA ASP A 35 -14.96 5.11 -18.79
C ASP A 35 -15.19 3.65 -19.23
N ASP A 36 -16.42 3.34 -19.65
CA ASP A 36 -16.74 2.05 -20.25
C ASP A 36 -16.36 2.03 -21.73
N TRP A 37 -15.07 1.86 -21.98
CA TRP A 37 -14.50 1.83 -23.32
C TRP A 37 -13.58 0.63 -23.50
N GLN A 38 -14.14 -0.46 -23.99
CA GLN A 38 -13.37 -1.69 -24.22
C GLN A 38 -12.32 -1.49 -25.33
N PRO A 39 -11.14 -2.15 -25.22
CA PRO A 39 -10.70 -3.04 -24.13
C PRO A 39 -10.02 -2.28 -22.96
N PHE A 40 -10.09 -0.95 -22.96
CA PHE A 40 -9.30 -0.09 -22.07
C PHE A 40 -9.89 0.06 -20.67
N GLY A 41 -11.20 0.22 -20.59
CA GLY A 41 -11.97 0.38 -19.37
C GLY A 41 -13.30 -0.37 -19.48
N GLY A 42 -13.80 -0.90 -18.36
CA GLY A 42 -15.12 -1.51 -18.32
C GLY A 42 -15.42 -2.23 -17.01
N PRO A 43 -16.69 -2.33 -16.59
CA PRO A 43 -17.08 -2.94 -15.31
C PRO A 43 -16.78 -4.44 -15.24
N GLU A 44 -16.96 -5.15 -16.36
CA GLU A 44 -16.81 -6.60 -16.48
C GLU A 44 -15.40 -7.04 -16.94
N LEU A 45 -14.53 -6.08 -17.30
CA LEU A 45 -13.18 -6.39 -17.72
C LEU A 45 -12.29 -6.77 -16.52
N LEU A 46 -11.40 -7.75 -16.72
CA LEU A 46 -10.37 -8.08 -15.73
C LEU A 46 -9.57 -6.82 -15.37
N HIS A 47 -9.35 -6.58 -14.08
CA HIS A 47 -8.70 -5.37 -13.57
C HIS A 47 -9.35 -4.05 -14.04
N LYS A 48 -10.62 -4.09 -14.45
CA LYS A 48 -11.36 -2.98 -15.06
C LYS A 48 -10.77 -2.50 -16.39
N GLY A 49 -10.10 -3.38 -17.13
CA GLY A 49 -9.50 -3.10 -18.44
C GLY A 49 -7.98 -2.83 -18.38
N ILE A 50 -7.33 -2.74 -19.54
CA ILE A 50 -5.86 -2.58 -19.60
C ILE A 50 -5.40 -1.30 -18.90
N SER A 51 -6.17 -0.22 -19.01
CA SER A 51 -5.87 1.06 -18.36
C SER A 51 -6.02 0.93 -16.85
N GLY A 52 -7.10 0.29 -16.37
CA GLY A 52 -7.31 0.02 -14.95
C GLY A 52 -6.16 -0.79 -14.33
N HIS A 53 -5.64 -1.79 -15.06
CA HIS A 53 -4.50 -2.58 -14.62
C HIS A 53 -3.21 -1.75 -14.51
N ILE A 54 -2.84 -1.04 -15.59
CA ILE A 54 -1.61 -0.24 -15.64
C ILE A 54 -1.61 0.83 -14.56
N ILE A 55 -2.71 1.58 -14.43
CA ILE A 55 -2.83 2.68 -13.47
C ILE A 55 -2.78 2.14 -12.03
N SER A 56 -3.49 1.04 -11.74
CA SER A 56 -3.47 0.44 -10.40
C SER A 56 -2.06 0.02 -10.00
N GLU A 57 -1.32 -0.63 -10.90
CA GLU A 57 0.04 -1.08 -10.60
C GLU A 57 1.03 0.08 -10.51
N ALA A 58 0.86 1.16 -11.28
CA ALA A 58 1.65 2.37 -11.14
C ALA A 58 1.43 3.04 -9.77
N LEU A 59 0.17 3.21 -9.36
CA LEU A 59 -0.19 3.85 -8.10
C LEU A 59 0.26 3.04 -6.88
N LYS A 60 0.10 1.71 -6.90
CA LYS A 60 0.62 0.84 -5.83
C LYS A 60 2.15 0.96 -5.69
N ARG A 61 2.89 0.97 -6.80
CA ARG A 61 4.36 1.14 -6.78
C ARG A 61 4.79 2.50 -6.23
N ALA A 62 3.94 3.52 -6.39
CA ALA A 62 4.15 4.84 -5.83
C ALA A 62 3.69 4.97 -4.35
N GLY A 63 3.16 3.90 -3.74
CA GLY A 63 2.75 3.90 -2.34
C GLY A 63 1.30 4.37 -2.09
N TYR A 64 0.47 4.42 -3.13
CA TYR A 64 -0.96 4.76 -3.03
C TYR A 64 -1.84 3.52 -3.01
N GLU A 65 -3.06 3.69 -2.51
CA GLU A 65 -4.15 2.71 -2.62
C GLU A 65 -5.12 3.12 -3.74
N PRO A 66 -5.01 2.56 -4.95
CA PRO A 66 -5.87 2.94 -6.06
C PRO A 66 -7.30 2.39 -5.88
N LYS A 67 -8.29 3.26 -6.08
CA LYS A 67 -9.70 2.90 -6.12
C LYS A 67 -10.28 3.25 -7.50
N ILE A 68 -10.40 2.24 -8.36
CA ILE A 68 -10.96 2.42 -9.70
C ILE A 68 -12.48 2.58 -9.62
N ILE A 69 -13.01 3.64 -10.20
CA ILE A 69 -14.44 3.92 -10.31
C ILE A 69 -14.85 4.10 -11.77
N LEU A 70 -15.98 3.52 -12.17
CA LEU A 70 -16.51 3.67 -13.52
C LEU A 70 -17.43 4.90 -13.58
N ILE A 71 -17.09 5.88 -14.40
CA ILE A 71 -17.89 7.09 -14.61
C ILE A 71 -18.14 7.25 -16.10
N PRO A 72 -19.42 7.26 -16.54
CA PRO A 72 -19.75 7.51 -17.95
C PRO A 72 -19.20 8.85 -18.42
N TRP A 73 -18.55 8.87 -19.57
CA TRP A 73 -17.90 10.07 -20.16
C TRP A 73 -18.78 11.32 -20.18
N ALA A 74 -20.10 11.15 -20.35
CA ALA A 74 -21.09 12.23 -20.31
C ALA A 74 -21.05 13.10 -19.04
N ARG A 75 -20.42 12.63 -17.95
CA ARG A 75 -20.30 13.37 -16.68
C ARG A 75 -18.98 14.13 -16.51
N ILE A 76 -17.97 13.88 -17.35
CA ILE A 76 -16.61 14.41 -17.17
C ILE A 76 -16.40 15.74 -17.94
N GLN A 77 -17.28 16.10 -18.89
CA GLN A 77 -17.14 17.31 -19.73
C GLN A 77 -17.76 18.61 -19.17
N LYS A 78 -17.76 18.84 -17.85
CA LYS A 78 -18.21 20.13 -17.28
C LYS A 78 -17.08 20.92 -16.68
#